data_AF-A0A316EDM5-F1
#
_entry.id   AF-A0A316EDM5-F1
#
_cell.length_a   1.000
_cell.length_b   1.000
_cell.length_c   1.000
_cell.angle_alpha   90.00
_cell.angle_beta   90.00
_cell.angle_gamma   90.00
#
_symmetry.space_group_name_H-M   'P 1'
#
loop_
_entity.id
_entity.type
_entity.pdbx_description
1 polymer ?
#
loop_
_entity_poly.entity_id
_entity_poly.type
_entity_poly.pdbx_seq_one_letter_code
_entity_poly.pdbx_strand_id
1 'polypeptide(L)' 'MEIHKYPTMTRTQLAQQYQVCLPTFNRMLSMIPDFTYDKNLRTLTPKQVGLIYQHLGEPPD' A
#
# COMPACT_ATOMS: atom_id res chain seq x y z
N MET A 1 -22.55 6.52 -6.32
CA MET A 1 -21.95 5.61 -5.32
C MET A 1 -20.45 5.74 -5.50
N GLU A 2 -19.77 6.46 -4.59
CA GLU A 2 -18.31 6.57 -4.64
C GLU A 2 -17.72 5.23 -4.24
N ILE A 3 -17.60 4.36 -5.24
CA ILE A 3 -16.85 3.11 -5.21
C ILE A 3 -15.46 3.46 -4.70
N HIS A 4 -15.07 2.93 -3.54
CA HIS A 4 -13.73 3.06 -3.00
C HIS A 4 -12.71 2.86 -4.12
N LYS A 5 -11.99 3.93 -4.48
CA LYS A 5 -11.11 3.98 -5.67
C LYS A 5 -10.05 2.87 -5.66
N TYR A 6 -9.79 2.28 -4.50
CA TYR A 6 -8.85 1.18 -4.30
C TYR A 6 -9.46 0.05 -3.46
N PRO A 7 -9.25 -1.22 -3.81
CA PRO A 7 -9.68 -2.35 -3.00
C PRO A 7 -8.83 -2.47 -1.73
N THR A 8 -9.36 -3.16 -0.71
CA THR A 8 -8.52 -3.65 0.40
C THR A 8 -7.52 -4.65 -0.14
N MET A 9 -6.23 -4.42 0.08
CA MET A 9 -5.14 -5.28 -0.38
C MET A 9 -4.20 -5.64 0.76
N THR A 10 -3.51 -6.77 0.66
CA THR A 10 -2.45 -7.10 1.60
C THR A 10 -1.14 -6.43 1.18
N ARG A 11 -0.23 -6.25 2.14
CA ARG A 11 1.12 -5.74 1.83
C ARG A 11 1.84 -6.61 0.79
N THR A 12 1.62 -7.92 0.82
CA THR A 12 2.22 -8.85 -0.13
C THR A 12 1.67 -8.63 -1.54
N GLN A 13 0.35 -8.41 -1.68
CA GLN A 13 -0.22 -8.09 -3.00
C GLN A 13 0.30 -6.76 -3.55
N LEU A 14 0.37 -5.73 -2.70
CA LEU A 14 0.95 -4.45 -3.14
C LEU A 14 2.44 -4.62 -3.48
N ALA A 15 3.23 -5.29 -2.65
CA ALA A 15 4.63 -5.55 -2.97
C ALA A 15 4.79 -6.26 -4.33
N GLN A 16 3.91 -7.23 -4.63
CA GLN A 16 3.88 -7.90 -5.93
C GLN A 16 3.50 -6.96 -7.08
N GLN A 17 2.50 -6.08 -6.91
CA GLN A 17 2.15 -5.07 -7.92
C GLN A 17 3.30 -4.11 -8.21
N TYR A 18 3.99 -3.63 -7.18
CA TYR A 18 5.16 -2.77 -7.34
C TYR A 18 6.41 -3.56 -7.79
N GLN A 19 6.29 -4.88 -8.04
CA GLN A 19 7.38 -5.77 -8.43
C GLN A 19 8.59 -5.73 -7.47
N VAL A 20 8.33 -5.52 -6.18
CA VAL A 20 9.34 -5.44 -5.12
C VAL A 20 9.14 -6.53 -4.08
N CYS A 21 10.21 -6.90 -3.37
CA CYS A 21 10.09 -7.81 -2.23
C CYS A 21 9.36 -7.11 -1.07
N LEU A 22 8.63 -7.89 -0.26
CA LEU A 22 7.94 -7.41 0.95
C LEU A 22 8.81 -6.55 1.89
N PRO A 23 10.08 -6.90 2.21
CA PRO A 23 10.94 -6.04 3.03
C PRO A 23 11.24 -4.68 2.37
N THR A 24 11.44 -4.65 1.05
CA THR A 24 11.62 -3.40 0.29
C THR A 24 10.36 -2.57 0.35
N PHE A 25 9.20 -3.18 0.11
CA PHE A 25 7.91 -2.50 0.21
C PHE A 25 7.67 -1.95 1.62
N ASN A 26 7.95 -2.72 2.68
CA ASN A 26 7.85 -2.23 4.06
C ASN A 26 8.75 -1.02 4.32
N ARG A 27 9.94 -0.97 3.71
CA ARG A 27 10.83 0.19 3.77
C ARG A 27 10.22 1.40 3.07
N MET A 28 9.62 1.20 1.89
CA MET A 28 8.89 2.26 1.16
C MET A 28 7.72 2.79 1.98
N LEU A 29 6.93 1.92 2.62
CA LEU A 29 5.85 2.33 3.53
C LEU A 29 6.36 3.20 4.69
N SER A 30 7.55 2.90 5.20
CA SER A 30 8.18 3.70 6.26
C SER A 30 8.68 5.07 5.79
N MET A 31 8.75 5.31 4.48
CA MET A 31 9.11 6.63 3.92
C MET A 31 7.88 7.53 3.76
N ILE A 32 6.67 6.97 3.78
CA ILE A 32 5.43 7.74 3.64
C ILE A 32 5.18 8.48 4.97
N PRO A 33 5.22 9.82 5.00
CA PRO A 33 4.91 10.59 6.20
C PRO A 33 3.44 10.38 6.59
N ASP A 34 3.15 10.37 7.89
CA ASP A 34 1.81 10.11 8.45
C ASP A 34 1.19 8.73 8.11
N PHE A 35 1.96 7.83 7.50
CA PHE A 35 1.49 6.48 7.22
C PHE A 35 1.61 5.58 8.46
N THR A 36 0.53 5.55 9.23
CA THR A 36 0.39 4.58 10.31
C THR A 36 -0.36 3.36 9.82
N TYR A 37 0.29 2.19 9.92
CA TYR A 37 -0.37 0.91 9.70
C TYR A 37 -0.03 -0.02 10.86
N ASP A 38 -1.03 -0.78 11.30
CA ASP A 38 -0.82 -1.77 12.34
C ASP A 38 -0.10 -2.97 11.75
N LYS A 39 1.02 -3.36 12.36
CA LYS A 39 1.86 -4.46 11.86
C LYS A 39 1.16 -5.81 11.99
N ASN A 40 0.14 -5.92 12.86
CA ASN A 40 -0.71 -7.09 13.02
C ASN A 40 -1.83 -7.14 11.98
N LEU A 41 -2.20 -6.00 11.39
CA LEU A 41 -3.14 -5.97 10.28
C LEU A 41 -2.46 -6.44 8.99
N ARG A 42 -2.87 -7.63 8.54
CA ARG A 42 -2.37 -8.25 7.31
C ARG A 42 -2.87 -7.53 6.05
N THR A 43 -4.01 -6.87 6.17
CA THR A 43 -4.73 -6.14 5.13
C THR A 43 -4.66 -4.64 5.36
N LEU A 44 -4.39 -3.91 4.29
CA LEU A 44 -4.42 -2.46 4.22
C LEU A 44 -5.81 -2.00 3.79
N THR A 45 -6.28 -0.94 4.43
CA THR A 45 -7.58 -0.34 4.12
C THR A 45 -7.53 0.41 2.78
N PRO A 46 -8.67 0.63 2.11
CA PRO A 46 -8.72 1.41 0.86
C PRO A 46 -8.06 2.78 0.97
N LYS A 47 -8.20 3.43 2.14
CA LYS A 47 -7.57 4.72 2.43
C LYS A 47 -6.04 4.62 2.47
N GLN A 48 -5.51 3.60 3.16
CA GLN A 48 -4.08 3.34 3.21
C GLN A 48 -3.51 3.02 1.83
N VAL A 49 -4.21 2.18 1.06
CA VAL A 49 -3.83 1.84 -0.31
C VAL A 49 -3.79 3.09 -1.18
N GLY A 50 -4.77 4.00 -1.06
CA GLY A 50 -4.76 5.28 -1.76
C GLY A 50 -3.58 6.18 -1.39
N LEU A 51 -3.23 6.27 -0.11
CA LEU A 51 -2.04 7.02 0.34
C LEU A 51 -0.74 6.45 -0.24
N ILE A 52 -0.65 5.12 -0.33
CA ILE A 52 0.49 4.43 -0.92
C ILE A 52 0.63 4.80 -2.39
N TYR A 53 -0.44 4.70 -3.19
CA TYR A 53 -0.39 5.09 -4.61
C TYR A 53 -0.10 6.58 -4.81
N GLN A 54 -0.62 7.44 -3.93
CA GLN A 54 -0.35 8.88 -4.01
C GLN A 54 1.13 9.21 -3.72
N HIS A 55 1.78 8.48 -2.82
CA HIS A 55 3.16 8.78 -2.39
C HIS A 55 4.22 8.00 -3.18
N LEU A 56 3.96 6.72 -3.46
CA LEU A 56 4.89 5.84 -4.19
C LEU A 56 4.66 5.90 -5.72
N GLY A 57 3.54 6.47 -6.17
CA GLY A 57 3.10 6.43 -7.56
C GLY A 57 2.26 5.19 -7.89
N GLU A 58 1.65 5.17 -9.07
CA GLU A 58 0.98 3.97 -9.56
C GLU A 58 2.02 2.88 -9.90
N PRO A 59 1.76 1.62 -9.54
CA PRO A 59 2.66 0.51 -9.86
C PRO A 59 2.78 0.36 -11.37
N PRO A 60 3.93 -0.10 -11.88
CA PRO A 60 4.07 -0.42 -13.29
C PRO A 60 3.04 -1.50 -13.69
N ASP A 61 2.41 -1.31 -14.85
CA ASP A 61 1.44 -2.23 -15.46
C ASP A 61 2.08 -3.59 -15.81
#